data_AF-A0AAW0GDN0-F1
#
_entry.id   AF-A0AAW0GDN0-F1
#
_cell.length_a   1.000
_cell.length_b   1.000
_cell.length_c   1.000
_cell.angle_alpha   90.00
_cell.angle_beta   90.00
_cell.angle_gamma   90.00
#
_symmetry.space_group_name_H-M   'P 1'
#
loop_
_entity.id
_entity.type
_entity.pdbx_description
1 polymer ?
#
loop_
_entity_poly.entity_id
_entity_poly.type
_entity_poly.pdbx_seq_one_letter_code
_entity_poly.pdbx_strand_id
1 'polypeptide(L)'
;MVASNHDHCFEAQKANLDQHQKDHSFTALALRSSTQRLSKSKDMAPLTSIRISEGRLEIVDQLLLPHTTTFLPVETIENAHGAIKTMRIRGAPAIASLAALAVALHLEKSLEISPYPAFLSGPQAFSAYINPILDFLYTARPTAVNLGAAIRRLKQTTTSAIDEGNDALEIARKVIKEAKAIEAEDVIRNKEMSRLGGEWLLEESVKRGRSAGNLNVMTVCNTGSLATSGYGTALGLITYLHETGKLQRAFFTQSTPYHQGSRLTALELQTLKIPSTMLCDSMVGSLFQHNDIAAVVVGADRIAHNGDTCE
;
A
#
# COMPACT_ATOMS: atom_id res chain seq x y z
N MET A 1 63.09 -15.79 -54.32
CA MET A 1 62.02 -14.80 -54.47
C MET A 1 60.73 -15.41 -53.94
N VAL A 2 60.45 -15.22 -52.65
CA VAL A 2 59.15 -15.55 -52.05
C VAL A 2 58.84 -14.36 -51.15
N ALA A 3 57.93 -13.50 -51.58
CA ALA A 3 57.46 -12.36 -50.82
C ALA A 3 56.07 -11.93 -51.32
N SER A 4 55.26 -11.46 -50.37
CA SER A 4 53.97 -10.77 -50.48
C SER A 4 52.72 -11.63 -50.71
N ASN A 5 52.02 -11.94 -49.60
CA ASN A 5 50.56 -12.06 -49.54
C ASN A 5 50.07 -12.17 -48.08
N HIS A 6 50.44 -11.22 -47.22
CA HIS A 6 50.00 -11.22 -45.80
C HIS A 6 49.47 -9.89 -45.25
N ASP A 7 49.19 -8.88 -46.09
CA ASP A 7 48.71 -7.58 -45.59
C ASP A 7 47.23 -7.27 -45.85
N HIS A 8 46.47 -8.12 -46.57
CA HIS A 8 45.04 -7.87 -46.84
C HIS A 8 44.04 -8.57 -45.91
N CYS A 9 44.48 -9.42 -44.97
CA CYS A 9 43.58 -10.12 -44.06
C CYS A 9 43.38 -9.39 -42.71
N PHE A 10 44.29 -8.48 -42.33
CA PHE A 10 44.24 -7.77 -41.04
C PHE A 10 43.37 -6.50 -41.06
N GLU A 11 43.18 -5.86 -42.21
CA GLU A 11 42.33 -4.65 -42.30
C GLU A 11 40.83 -4.98 -42.31
N ALA A 12 40.43 -6.12 -42.90
CA ALA A 12 39.03 -6.55 -42.94
C ALA A 12 38.49 -7.00 -41.56
N GLN A 13 39.35 -7.52 -40.68
CA GLN A 13 38.97 -7.89 -39.31
C GLN A 13 38.91 -6.67 -38.36
N LYS A 14 39.72 -5.62 -38.58
CA LYS A 14 39.61 -4.36 -37.81
C LYS A 14 38.34 -3.57 -38.13
N ALA A 15 37.93 -3.53 -39.40
CA ALA A 15 36.71 -2.82 -39.80
C ALA A 15 35.43 -3.42 -39.18
N ASN A 16 35.38 -4.75 -38.97
CA ASN A 16 34.24 -5.43 -38.37
C ASN A 16 34.17 -5.27 -36.83
N LEU A 17 35.33 -5.12 -36.17
CA LEU A 17 35.41 -4.83 -34.73
C LEU A 17 35.02 -3.37 -34.42
N ASP A 18 35.37 -2.42 -35.29
CA ASP A 18 34.99 -1.00 -35.14
C ASP A 18 33.49 -0.76 -35.40
N GLN A 19 32.86 -1.55 -36.28
CA GLN A 19 31.41 -1.49 -36.53
C GLN A 19 30.62 -2.01 -35.31
N HIS A 20 31.06 -3.14 -34.72
CA HIS A 20 30.44 -3.69 -33.50
C HIS A 20 30.66 -2.81 -32.26
N GLN A 21 31.80 -2.13 -32.12
CA GLN A 21 32.01 -1.15 -31.04
C GLN A 21 31.18 0.12 -31.22
N LYS A 22 30.95 0.58 -32.46
CA LYS A 22 30.08 1.74 -32.73
C LYS A 22 28.61 1.44 -32.44
N ASP A 23 28.10 0.26 -32.76
CA ASP A 23 26.71 -0.14 -32.48
C ASP A 23 26.45 -0.33 -30.97
N HIS A 24 27.43 -0.86 -30.22
CA HIS A 24 27.34 -0.88 -28.76
C HIS A 24 27.41 0.53 -28.13
N SER A 25 28.14 1.47 -28.75
CA SER A 25 28.18 2.86 -28.28
C SER A 25 26.86 3.62 -28.52
N PHE A 26 26.18 3.40 -29.65
CA PHE A 26 24.88 4.01 -29.97
C PHE A 26 23.75 3.44 -29.11
N THR A 27 23.77 2.15 -28.83
CA THR A 27 22.80 1.50 -27.94
C THR A 27 22.99 1.97 -26.48
N ALA A 28 24.25 2.14 -26.05
CA ALA A 28 24.57 2.71 -24.73
C ALA A 28 24.23 4.22 -24.62
N LEU A 29 24.30 4.99 -25.71
CA LEU A 29 23.91 6.42 -25.72
C LEU A 29 22.38 6.59 -25.75
N ALA A 30 21.65 5.70 -26.42
CA ALA A 30 20.19 5.64 -26.38
C ALA A 30 19.66 5.21 -25.00
N LEU A 31 20.35 4.27 -24.33
CA LEU A 31 20.06 3.87 -22.95
C LEU A 31 20.51 4.91 -21.90
N ARG A 32 21.54 5.71 -22.19
CA ARG A 32 21.97 6.83 -21.33
C ARG A 32 21.11 8.09 -21.50
N SER A 33 20.56 8.33 -22.68
CA SER A 33 19.66 9.48 -22.93
C SER A 33 18.21 9.23 -22.48
N SER A 34 17.77 7.97 -22.38
CA SER A 34 16.51 7.59 -21.73
C SER A 34 16.63 7.59 -20.20
N THR A 35 17.81 7.27 -19.64
CA THR A 35 18.07 7.36 -18.19
C THR A 35 18.37 8.79 -17.71
N GLN A 36 18.89 9.69 -18.55
CA GLN A 36 19.05 11.11 -18.20
C GLN A 36 17.77 11.96 -18.30
N ARG A 37 16.72 11.45 -18.96
CA ARG A 37 15.39 12.09 -18.98
C ARG A 37 14.50 11.73 -17.78
N LEU A 38 15.04 10.98 -16.82
CA LEU A 38 14.46 10.68 -15.51
C LEU A 38 15.06 11.55 -14.39
N SER A 39 15.50 12.77 -14.70
CA SER A 39 15.89 13.73 -13.67
C SER A 39 14.89 14.89 -13.60
N LYS A 40 14.24 14.99 -12.43
CA LYS A 40 13.34 16.07 -11.97
C LYS A 40 11.90 16.03 -12.48
N SER A 41 11.29 14.85 -12.47
CA SER A 41 9.94 14.76 -11.89
C SER A 41 10.10 15.08 -10.40
N LYS A 42 9.41 16.09 -9.87
CA LYS A 42 9.11 16.10 -8.43
C LYS A 42 8.32 14.81 -8.24
N ASP A 43 8.96 13.73 -7.79
CA ASP A 43 8.29 12.48 -7.50
C ASP A 43 7.20 12.82 -6.48
N MET A 44 5.97 12.96 -6.98
CA MET A 44 4.83 13.21 -6.12
C MET A 44 4.60 11.91 -5.41
N ALA A 45 5.14 11.82 -4.19
CA ALA A 45 4.97 10.69 -3.32
C ALA A 45 3.48 10.32 -3.28
N PRO A 46 3.14 9.01 -3.30
CA PRO A 46 1.77 8.57 -3.18
C PRO A 46 1.12 9.19 -1.94
N LEU A 47 -0.18 9.49 -2.02
CA LEU A 47 -0.94 9.94 -0.87
C LEU A 47 -0.79 8.91 0.25
N THR A 48 -0.61 9.37 1.48
CA THR A 48 -0.51 8.46 2.63
C THR A 48 -1.67 8.69 3.57
N SER A 49 -2.29 7.60 4.01
CA SER A 49 -3.37 7.62 5.00
C SER A 49 -2.84 7.99 6.40
N ILE A 50 -1.63 7.53 6.71
CA ILE A 50 -0.95 7.68 7.99
C ILE A 50 0.45 8.26 7.75
N ARG A 51 0.89 9.18 8.59
CA ARG A 51 2.24 9.74 8.59
C ARG A 51 2.86 9.60 9.96
N ILE A 52 4.10 9.13 9.99
CA ILE A 52 4.93 9.08 11.19
C ILE A 52 6.16 9.94 10.94
N SER A 53 6.37 10.97 11.75
CA SER A 53 7.54 11.84 11.64
C SER A 53 7.86 12.42 13.01
N GLU A 54 9.13 12.31 13.45
CA GLU A 54 9.62 12.92 14.69
C GLU A 54 8.76 12.59 15.93
N GLY A 55 8.32 11.33 16.06
CA GLY A 55 7.46 10.91 17.17
C GLY A 55 6.03 11.43 17.11
N ARG A 56 5.62 12.07 16.00
CA ARG A 56 4.23 12.47 15.73
C ARG A 56 3.57 11.46 14.81
N LEU A 57 2.36 11.07 15.17
CA LEU A 57 1.45 10.26 14.36
C LEU A 57 0.36 11.18 13.83
N GLU A 58 0.19 11.23 12.52
CA GLU A 58 -0.84 12.02 11.86
C GLU A 58 -1.63 11.14 10.88
N ILE A 59 -2.90 11.49 10.67
CA ILE A 59 -3.74 10.86 9.63
C ILE A 59 -4.28 11.92 8.70
N VAL A 60 -4.47 11.58 7.42
CA VAL A 60 -5.22 12.47 6.52
C VAL A 60 -6.71 12.41 6.86
N ASP A 61 -7.38 13.57 6.98
CA ASP A 61 -8.83 13.60 7.16
C ASP A 61 -9.54 13.26 5.85
N GLN A 62 -9.94 12.00 5.72
CA GLN A 62 -10.61 11.50 4.53
C GLN A 62 -12.01 12.09 4.32
N LEU A 63 -12.59 12.79 5.31
CA LEU A 63 -13.87 13.48 5.13
C LEU A 63 -13.71 14.77 4.31
N LEU A 64 -12.54 15.40 4.36
CA LEU A 64 -12.25 16.65 3.65
C LEU A 64 -11.75 16.42 2.21
N LEU A 65 -11.27 15.21 1.91
CA LEU A 65 -10.89 14.82 0.56
C LEU A 65 -12.12 14.79 -0.39
N PRO A 66 -11.96 15.13 -1.68
CA PRO A 66 -10.72 15.52 -2.35
C PRO A 66 -10.42 17.03 -2.29
N HIS A 67 -11.30 17.84 -1.71
CA HIS A 67 -11.21 19.30 -1.79
C HIS A 67 -10.13 19.90 -0.90
N THR A 68 -9.83 19.25 0.23
CA THR A 68 -8.82 19.73 1.18
C THR A 68 -8.03 18.57 1.76
N THR A 69 -6.71 18.66 1.67
CA THR A 69 -5.78 17.70 2.25
C THR A 69 -5.27 18.24 3.58
N THR A 70 -5.90 17.82 4.67
CA THR A 70 -5.51 18.18 6.04
C THR A 70 -5.09 16.94 6.80
N PHE A 71 -3.99 17.06 7.56
CA PHE A 71 -3.54 16.01 8.45
C PHE A 71 -3.91 16.36 9.89
N LEU A 72 -4.45 15.39 10.60
CA LEU A 72 -4.88 15.49 11.99
C LEU A 72 -3.87 14.74 12.87
N PRO A 73 -3.35 15.37 13.93
CA PRO A 73 -2.51 14.67 14.89
C PRO A 73 -3.33 13.63 15.67
N VAL A 74 -2.69 12.50 15.98
CA VAL A 74 -3.24 11.44 16.82
C VAL A 74 -2.34 11.29 18.02
N GLU A 75 -2.71 11.97 19.11
CA GLU A 75 -1.85 12.07 20.30
C GLU A 75 -2.24 11.10 21.40
N THR A 76 -3.52 10.66 21.41
CA THR A 76 -4.10 9.77 22.41
C THR A 76 -4.84 8.58 21.76
N ILE A 77 -5.09 7.55 22.57
CA ILE A 77 -5.90 6.39 22.18
C ILE A 77 -7.31 6.81 21.76
N GLU A 78 -7.90 7.79 22.45
CA GLU A 78 -9.24 8.32 22.15
C GLU A 78 -9.26 9.06 20.81
N ASN A 79 -8.18 9.75 20.43
CA ASN A 79 -8.07 10.35 19.10
C ASN A 79 -8.10 9.26 18.01
N ALA A 80 -7.33 8.17 18.20
CA ALA A 80 -7.29 7.06 17.26
C ALA A 80 -8.67 6.38 17.15
N HIS A 81 -9.28 6.04 18.29
CA HIS A 81 -10.62 5.45 18.34
C HIS A 81 -11.66 6.34 17.65
N GLY A 82 -11.70 7.62 18.01
CA GLY A 82 -12.62 8.60 17.46
C GLY A 82 -12.46 8.74 15.94
N ALA A 83 -11.22 8.85 15.46
CA ALA A 83 -10.93 8.95 14.03
C ALA A 83 -11.38 7.72 13.23
N ILE A 84 -11.18 6.51 13.78
CA ILE A 84 -11.65 5.26 13.18
C ILE A 84 -13.18 5.23 13.17
N LYS A 85 -13.81 5.55 14.30
CA LYS A 85 -15.27 5.51 14.48
C LYS A 85 -16.00 6.51 13.59
N THR A 86 -15.47 7.73 13.43
CA THR A 86 -16.07 8.78 12.59
C THR A 86 -15.61 8.72 11.13
N MET A 87 -14.89 7.68 10.73
CA MET A 87 -14.38 7.48 9.36
C MET A 87 -13.48 8.62 8.84
N ARG A 88 -12.80 9.34 9.73
CA ARG A 88 -11.70 10.28 9.34
C ARG A 88 -10.54 9.51 8.74
N ILE A 89 -10.31 8.29 9.23
CA ILE A 89 -9.54 7.26 8.55
C ILE A 89 -10.42 6.04 8.29
N ARG A 90 -10.25 5.38 7.16
CA ARG A 90 -10.99 4.15 6.81
C ARG A 90 -10.17 3.23 5.93
N GLY A 91 -10.74 2.05 5.67
CA GLY A 91 -10.06 0.92 5.02
C GLY A 91 -9.51 -0.02 6.09
N ALA A 92 -9.86 -1.31 5.98
CA ALA A 92 -9.62 -2.28 7.06
C ALA A 92 -8.14 -2.36 7.47
N PRO A 93 -7.16 -2.34 6.55
CA PRO A 93 -5.75 -2.31 6.93
C PRO A 93 -5.32 -0.99 7.57
N ALA A 94 -5.73 0.16 7.02
CA ALA A 94 -5.35 1.48 7.55
C ALA A 94 -5.82 1.69 9.01
N ILE A 95 -7.05 1.28 9.34
CA ILE A 95 -7.55 1.43 10.72
C ILE A 95 -6.85 0.47 11.70
N ALA A 96 -6.40 -0.69 11.24
CA ALA A 96 -5.63 -1.64 12.05
C ALA A 96 -4.24 -1.08 12.34
N SER A 97 -3.57 -0.53 11.32
CA SER A 97 -2.28 0.14 11.46
C SER A 97 -2.37 1.35 12.38
N LEU A 98 -3.40 2.20 12.23
CA LEU A 98 -3.59 3.34 13.13
C LEU A 98 -3.76 2.91 14.59
N ALA A 99 -4.60 1.90 14.86
CA ALA A 99 -4.82 1.41 16.21
C ALA A 99 -3.53 0.86 16.83
N ALA A 100 -2.75 0.09 16.07
CA ALA A 100 -1.46 -0.44 16.52
C ALA A 100 -0.45 0.69 16.79
N LEU A 101 -0.28 1.62 15.85
CA LEU A 101 0.64 2.75 15.99
C LEU A 101 0.28 3.68 17.13
N ALA A 102 -1.01 3.92 17.39
CA ALA A 102 -1.46 4.70 18.53
C ALA A 102 -1.06 4.05 19.87
N VAL A 103 -1.16 2.71 19.96
CA VAL A 103 -0.67 1.95 21.12
C VAL A 103 0.84 2.06 21.26
N ALA A 104 1.59 1.93 20.16
CA ALA A 104 3.04 2.10 20.18
C ALA A 104 3.44 3.49 20.71
N LEU A 105 2.84 4.55 20.14
CA LEU A 105 3.13 5.92 20.55
C LEU A 105 2.79 6.19 22.01
N HIS A 106 1.65 5.67 22.50
CA HIS A 106 1.24 5.78 23.90
C HIS A 106 2.24 5.14 24.86
N LEU A 107 2.71 3.93 24.51
CA LEU A 107 3.69 3.21 25.32
C LEU A 107 5.08 3.87 25.25
N GLU A 108 5.51 4.35 24.08
CA GLU A 108 6.77 5.08 23.91
C GLU A 108 6.82 6.31 24.80
N LYS A 109 5.79 7.17 24.74
CA LYS A 109 5.67 8.34 25.62
C LYS A 109 5.68 7.94 27.10
N SER A 110 5.04 6.84 27.45
CA SER A 110 4.98 6.37 28.84
C SER A 110 6.34 5.91 29.37
N LEU A 111 7.21 5.38 28.50
CA LEU A 111 8.58 4.99 28.84
C LEU A 111 9.53 6.19 28.99
N GLU A 112 9.13 7.39 28.58
CA GLU A 112 9.90 8.62 28.76
C GLU A 112 9.57 9.36 30.07
N ILE A 113 8.49 8.96 30.76
CA ILE A 113 8.02 9.60 32.00
C ILE A 113 8.79 9.04 33.20
N SER A 114 9.32 9.94 34.05
CA SER A 114 9.96 9.59 35.32
C SER A 114 9.28 10.31 36.50
N PRO A 115 8.87 9.58 37.56
CA PRO A 115 8.93 8.12 37.69
C PRO A 115 7.97 7.41 36.72
N TYR A 116 8.26 6.15 36.40
CA TYR A 116 7.42 5.39 35.48
C TYR A 116 5.96 5.30 35.96
N PRO A 117 4.98 5.35 35.05
CA PRO A 117 3.57 5.13 35.37
C PRO A 117 3.34 3.80 36.10
N ALA A 118 2.31 3.77 36.96
CA ALA A 118 2.01 2.62 37.82
C ALA A 118 1.79 1.30 37.04
N PHE A 119 1.29 1.36 35.81
CA PHE A 119 1.09 0.16 34.99
C PHE A 119 2.41 -0.49 34.54
N LEU A 120 3.54 0.21 34.62
CA LEU A 120 4.89 -0.32 34.37
C LEU A 120 5.55 -0.90 35.62
N SER A 121 4.83 -1.00 36.75
CA SER A 121 5.38 -1.55 37.99
C SER A 121 5.59 -3.08 37.95
N GLY A 122 4.94 -3.78 37.02
CA GLY A 122 5.06 -5.22 36.88
C GLY A 122 4.21 -5.81 35.74
N PRO A 123 4.48 -7.05 35.33
CA PRO A 123 3.86 -7.68 34.15
C PRO A 123 2.34 -7.74 34.21
N GLN A 124 1.78 -8.07 35.38
CA GLN A 124 0.33 -8.17 35.59
C GLN A 124 -0.34 -6.79 35.58
N ALA A 125 0.31 -5.77 36.14
CA ALA A 125 -0.17 -4.39 36.10
C ALA A 125 -0.21 -3.87 34.65
N PHE A 126 0.82 -4.19 33.85
CA PHE A 126 0.85 -3.85 32.43
C PHE A 126 -0.31 -4.51 31.67
N SER A 127 -0.49 -5.82 31.85
CA SER A 127 -1.57 -6.59 31.21
C SER A 127 -2.96 -6.05 31.57
N ALA A 128 -3.19 -5.75 32.84
CA ALA A 128 -4.45 -5.19 33.33
C ALA A 128 -4.75 -3.79 32.76
N TYR A 129 -3.71 -3.03 32.39
CA TYR A 129 -3.84 -1.71 31.79
C TYR A 129 -4.02 -1.74 30.28
N ILE A 130 -3.23 -2.54 29.56
CA ILE A 130 -3.21 -2.53 28.10
C ILE A 130 -4.43 -3.25 27.48
N ASN A 131 -4.93 -4.30 28.12
CA ASN A 131 -6.04 -5.08 27.57
C ASN A 131 -7.33 -4.26 27.41
N PRO A 132 -7.77 -3.46 28.40
CA PRO A 132 -8.91 -2.57 28.23
C PRO A 132 -8.73 -1.52 27.13
N ILE A 133 -7.51 -1.00 26.92
CA ILE A 133 -7.19 -0.06 25.84
C ILE A 133 -7.39 -0.73 24.47
N LEU A 134 -6.88 -1.96 24.33
CA LEU A 134 -7.02 -2.75 23.11
C LEU A 134 -8.49 -3.11 22.83
N ASP A 135 -9.25 -3.46 23.86
CA ASP A 135 -10.69 -3.72 23.74
C ASP A 135 -11.47 -2.46 23.36
N PHE A 136 -11.12 -1.31 23.96
CA PHE A 136 -11.70 -0.02 23.60
C PHE A 136 -11.46 0.30 22.13
N LEU A 137 -10.21 0.21 21.63
CA LEU A 137 -9.88 0.42 20.21
C LEU A 137 -10.69 -0.50 19.28
N TYR A 138 -10.87 -1.77 19.66
CA TYR A 138 -11.68 -2.70 18.88
C TYR A 138 -13.15 -2.25 18.73
N THR A 139 -13.72 -1.59 19.75
CA THR A 139 -15.10 -1.07 19.68
C THR A 139 -15.31 0.04 18.64
N ALA A 140 -14.25 0.63 18.09
CA ALA A 140 -14.37 1.69 17.10
C ALA A 140 -15.11 1.20 15.84
N ARG A 141 -14.72 0.03 15.31
CA ARG A 141 -15.35 -0.63 14.14
C ARG A 141 -15.19 -2.17 14.22
N PRO A 142 -16.01 -2.89 15.02
CA PRO A 142 -15.87 -4.34 15.24
C PRO A 142 -16.06 -5.24 14.01
N THR A 143 -16.61 -4.69 12.92
CA THR A 143 -16.82 -5.43 11.67
C THR A 143 -15.53 -5.65 10.89
N ALA A 144 -14.51 -4.82 11.12
CA ALA A 144 -13.23 -4.90 10.41
C ALA A 144 -12.34 -6.02 10.97
N VAL A 145 -12.14 -7.06 10.18
CA VAL A 145 -11.38 -8.25 10.60
C VAL A 145 -9.91 -7.90 10.88
N ASN A 146 -9.31 -7.01 10.09
CA ASN A 146 -7.94 -6.55 10.28
C ASN A 146 -7.71 -5.87 11.63
N LEU A 147 -8.66 -5.03 12.09
CA LEU A 147 -8.59 -4.41 13.40
C LEU A 147 -8.64 -5.47 14.51
N GLY A 148 -9.58 -6.41 14.42
CA GLY A 148 -9.66 -7.53 15.36
C GLY A 148 -8.40 -8.40 15.37
N ALA A 149 -7.80 -8.65 14.20
CA ALA A 149 -6.57 -9.41 14.08
C ALA A 149 -5.36 -8.68 14.72
N ALA A 150 -5.20 -7.38 14.45
CA ALA A 150 -4.15 -6.57 15.06
C ALA A 150 -4.29 -6.53 16.59
N ILE A 151 -5.50 -6.31 17.10
CA ILE A 151 -5.78 -6.32 18.54
C ILE A 151 -5.45 -7.67 19.18
N ARG A 152 -5.88 -8.79 18.57
CA ARG A 152 -5.53 -10.14 19.07
C ARG A 152 -4.03 -10.37 19.08
N ARG A 153 -3.31 -9.92 18.04
CA ARG A 153 -1.86 -10.07 17.91
C ARG A 153 -1.13 -9.33 19.03
N LEU A 154 -1.51 -8.08 19.32
CA LEU A 154 -0.94 -7.31 20.44
C LEU A 154 -1.24 -7.93 21.81
N LYS A 155 -2.45 -8.46 22.02
CA LYS A 155 -2.80 -9.21 23.23
C LYS A 155 -1.94 -10.46 23.39
N GLN A 156 -1.76 -11.23 22.32
CA GLN A 156 -0.91 -12.42 22.32
C GLN A 156 0.55 -12.08 22.63
N THR A 157 1.11 -11.03 22.01
CA THR A 157 2.47 -10.56 22.34
C THR A 157 2.60 -10.20 23.82
N THR A 158 1.58 -9.57 24.40
CA THR A 158 1.57 -9.25 25.84
C THR A 158 1.59 -10.53 26.68
N THR A 159 0.68 -11.49 26.40
CA THR A 159 0.61 -12.76 27.13
C THR A 159 1.90 -13.57 27.00
N SER A 160 2.41 -13.76 25.78
CA SER A 160 3.65 -14.52 25.55
C SER A 160 4.85 -13.88 26.23
N ALA A 161 4.97 -12.55 26.21
CA ALA A 161 6.07 -11.87 26.91
C ALA A 161 5.99 -12.03 28.44
N ILE A 162 4.79 -12.14 29.01
CA ILE A 162 4.60 -12.45 30.44
C ILE A 162 5.01 -13.89 30.73
N ASP A 163 4.58 -14.85 29.91
CA ASP A 163 4.88 -16.28 30.09
C ASP A 163 6.38 -16.56 29.95
N GLU A 164 7.09 -15.78 29.12
CA GLU A 164 8.55 -15.77 29.00
C GLU A 164 9.28 -15.15 30.21
N GLY A 165 8.56 -14.59 31.18
CA GLY A 165 9.14 -14.00 32.40
C GLY A 165 9.76 -12.62 32.22
N ASN A 166 9.37 -11.86 31.18
CA ASN A 166 9.87 -10.50 30.97
C ASN A 166 9.27 -9.52 31.99
N ASP A 167 10.02 -8.47 32.34
CA ASP A 167 9.50 -7.35 33.14
C ASP A 167 8.56 -6.44 32.32
N ALA A 168 7.86 -5.52 33.00
CA ALA A 168 6.89 -4.64 32.35
C ALA A 168 7.50 -3.71 31.29
N LEU A 169 8.75 -3.28 31.45
CA LEU A 169 9.43 -2.40 30.51
C LEU A 169 9.74 -3.15 29.22
N GLU A 170 10.23 -4.38 29.35
CA GLU A 170 10.53 -5.23 28.21
C GLU A 170 9.26 -5.71 27.50
N ILE A 171 8.18 -6.03 28.24
CA ILE A 171 6.87 -6.29 27.65
C ILE A 171 6.39 -5.09 26.83
N ALA A 172 6.49 -3.87 27.38
CA ALA A 172 6.11 -2.65 26.66
C ALA A 172 6.91 -2.49 25.35
N ARG A 173 8.24 -2.71 25.39
CA ARG A 173 9.09 -2.67 24.18
C ARG A 173 8.70 -3.72 23.14
N LYS A 174 8.37 -4.95 23.56
CA LYS A 174 7.89 -6.01 22.66
C LYS A 174 6.56 -5.63 22.01
N VAL A 175 5.61 -5.09 22.76
CA VAL A 175 4.32 -4.62 22.23
C VAL A 175 4.51 -3.45 21.26
N ILE A 176 5.40 -2.49 21.56
CA ILE A 176 5.75 -1.39 20.65
C ILE A 176 6.31 -1.95 19.34
N LYS A 177 7.26 -2.89 19.42
CA LYS A 177 7.88 -3.52 18.25
C LYS A 177 6.84 -4.22 17.39
N GLU A 178 5.95 -4.99 18.01
CA GLU A 178 4.87 -5.69 17.31
C GLU A 178 3.90 -4.72 16.63
N ALA A 179 3.50 -3.66 17.33
CA ALA A 179 2.61 -2.65 16.79
C ALA A 179 3.18 -1.97 15.54
N LYS A 180 4.49 -1.67 15.52
CA LYS A 180 5.17 -1.14 14.33
C LYS A 180 5.28 -2.19 13.22
N ALA A 181 5.49 -3.46 13.57
CA ALA A 181 5.56 -4.55 12.60
C ALA A 181 4.22 -4.73 11.85
N ILE A 182 3.08 -4.59 12.54
CA ILE A 182 1.75 -4.69 11.94
C ILE A 182 1.58 -3.72 10.75
N GLU A 183 2.04 -2.48 10.89
CA GLU A 183 1.99 -1.49 9.81
C GLU A 183 3.01 -1.76 8.70
N ALA A 184 4.26 -2.04 9.07
CA ALA A 184 5.34 -2.27 8.10
C ALA A 184 5.06 -3.48 7.19
N GLU A 185 4.53 -4.56 7.78
CA GLU A 185 4.13 -5.77 7.04
C GLU A 185 2.99 -5.50 6.07
N ASP A 186 2.08 -4.57 6.38
CA ASP A 186 0.94 -4.27 5.52
C ASP A 186 1.37 -3.64 4.19
N VAL A 187 2.31 -2.69 4.22
CA VAL A 187 2.85 -2.07 3.00
C VAL A 187 3.52 -3.12 2.10
N ILE A 188 4.31 -4.02 2.69
CA ILE A 188 4.99 -5.10 1.96
C ILE A 188 3.96 -6.04 1.34
N ARG A 189 2.96 -6.45 2.12
CA ARG A 189 1.90 -7.35 1.67
C ARG A 189 1.07 -6.75 0.54
N ASN A 190 0.75 -5.46 0.61
CA ASN A 190 0.00 -4.73 -0.41
C ASN A 190 0.76 -4.72 -1.75
N LYS A 191 2.06 -4.42 -1.73
CA LYS A 191 2.91 -4.45 -2.92
C LYS A 191 3.00 -5.85 -3.52
N GLU A 192 3.25 -6.85 -2.69
CA GLU A 192 3.42 -8.22 -3.18
C GLU A 192 2.11 -8.80 -3.74
N MET A 193 0.98 -8.58 -3.05
CA MET A 193 -0.34 -8.97 -3.53
C MET A 193 -0.67 -8.33 -4.88
N SER A 194 -0.35 -7.05 -5.03
CA SER A 194 -0.58 -6.29 -6.27
C SER A 194 0.28 -6.81 -7.43
N ARG A 195 1.56 -7.12 -7.16
CA ARG A 195 2.49 -7.72 -8.13
C ARG A 195 1.98 -9.08 -8.59
N LEU A 196 1.69 -9.97 -7.64
CA LEU A 196 1.18 -11.33 -7.93
C LEU A 196 -0.13 -11.29 -8.71
N GLY A 197 -1.08 -10.45 -8.30
CA GLY A 197 -2.36 -10.30 -8.99
C GLY A 197 -2.21 -9.71 -10.40
N GLY A 198 -1.30 -8.75 -10.58
CA GLY A 198 -1.02 -8.16 -11.88
C GLY A 198 -0.34 -9.15 -12.84
N GLU A 199 0.65 -9.90 -12.37
CA GLU A 199 1.31 -10.95 -13.15
C GLU A 199 0.32 -12.04 -13.56
N TRP A 200 -0.48 -12.54 -12.61
CA TRP A 200 -1.53 -13.51 -12.88
C TRP A 200 -2.53 -13.00 -13.93
N LEU A 201 -2.97 -11.74 -13.83
CA LEU A 201 -3.91 -11.17 -14.79
C LEU A 201 -3.30 -11.06 -16.20
N LEU A 202 -2.01 -10.74 -16.31
CA LEU A 202 -1.31 -10.70 -17.59
C LEU A 202 -1.25 -12.08 -18.23
N GLU A 203 -0.89 -13.11 -17.46
CA GLU A 203 -0.88 -14.50 -17.93
C GLU A 203 -2.26 -14.96 -18.39
N GLU A 204 -3.30 -14.72 -17.59
CA GLU A 204 -4.67 -15.08 -17.94
C GLU A 204 -5.18 -14.32 -19.17
N SER A 205 -4.79 -13.06 -19.33
CA SER A 205 -5.14 -12.26 -20.51
C SER A 205 -4.55 -12.89 -21.77
N VAL A 206 -3.27 -13.29 -21.75
CA VAL A 206 -2.60 -13.96 -22.88
C VAL A 206 -3.27 -15.30 -23.20
N LYS A 207 -3.59 -16.12 -22.19
CA LYS A 207 -4.30 -17.40 -22.39
C LYS A 207 -5.66 -17.23 -23.05
N ARG A 208 -6.33 -16.10 -22.79
CA ARG A 208 -7.63 -15.73 -23.39
C ARG A 208 -7.49 -15.02 -24.74
N GLY A 209 -6.29 -14.99 -25.33
CA GLY A 209 -6.03 -14.40 -26.64
C GLY A 209 -5.96 -12.87 -26.64
N ARG A 210 -5.85 -12.22 -25.47
CA ARG A 210 -5.60 -10.78 -25.38
C ARG A 210 -4.11 -10.47 -25.49
N SER A 211 -3.78 -9.21 -25.79
CA SER A 211 -2.40 -8.72 -25.76
C SER A 211 -1.80 -8.81 -24.36
N ALA A 212 -0.49 -9.06 -24.29
CA ALA A 212 0.31 -9.08 -23.05
C ALA A 212 0.57 -7.66 -22.47
N GLY A 213 -0.47 -6.82 -22.45
CA GLY A 213 -0.45 -5.41 -22.10
C GLY A 213 -1.66 -4.67 -22.68
N ASN A 214 -1.73 -3.36 -22.42
CA ASN A 214 -2.86 -2.49 -22.76
C ASN A 214 -4.19 -2.99 -22.17
N LEU A 215 -4.18 -3.41 -20.91
CA LEU A 215 -5.38 -3.92 -20.26
C LEU A 215 -6.28 -2.77 -19.78
N ASN A 216 -7.58 -2.88 -20.01
CA ASN A 216 -8.58 -2.09 -19.30
C ASN A 216 -9.02 -2.85 -18.06
N VAL A 217 -8.91 -2.22 -16.89
CA VAL A 217 -9.27 -2.84 -15.60
C VAL A 217 -10.30 -1.97 -14.91
N MET A 218 -11.31 -2.60 -14.32
CA MET A 218 -12.35 -1.92 -13.55
C MET A 218 -12.20 -2.19 -12.05
N THR A 219 -12.47 -1.19 -11.22
CA THR A 219 -12.56 -1.33 -9.76
C THR A 219 -13.78 -0.60 -9.18
N VAL A 220 -14.06 -0.83 -7.90
CA VAL A 220 -15.16 -0.24 -7.13
C VAL A 220 -14.60 0.25 -5.78
N CYS A 221 -15.30 1.18 -5.15
CA CYS A 221 -14.94 1.78 -3.87
C CYS A 221 -13.56 2.47 -3.92
N ASN A 222 -12.82 2.47 -2.81
CA ASN A 222 -11.43 2.91 -2.73
C ASN A 222 -10.59 1.87 -2.00
N THR A 223 -9.59 1.34 -2.70
CA THR A 223 -8.71 0.26 -2.24
C THR A 223 -7.23 0.63 -2.38
N GLY A 224 -6.95 1.92 -2.51
CA GLY A 224 -5.62 2.47 -2.68
C GLY A 224 -4.88 2.71 -1.38
N SER A 225 -3.84 3.52 -1.49
CA SER A 225 -2.99 4.00 -0.41
C SER A 225 -3.78 4.75 0.69
N LEU A 226 -4.94 5.33 0.37
CA LEU A 226 -5.81 5.95 1.38
C LEU A 226 -6.61 4.92 2.20
N ALA A 227 -6.76 3.68 1.71
CA ALA A 227 -7.49 2.61 2.40
C ALA A 227 -6.56 1.60 3.11
N THR A 228 -5.25 1.69 2.90
CA THR A 228 -4.27 0.79 3.51
C THR A 228 -3.12 1.59 4.13
N SER A 229 -2.08 0.91 4.62
CA SER A 229 -0.85 1.58 5.07
C SER A 229 -0.02 2.15 3.90
N GLY A 230 -0.39 1.83 2.66
CA GLY A 230 0.26 2.30 1.46
C GLY A 230 0.08 1.33 0.29
N TYR A 231 0.29 1.84 -0.93
CA TYR A 231 0.14 1.16 -2.22
C TYR A 231 -1.29 0.72 -2.57
N GLY A 232 -1.97 0.04 -1.65
CA GLY A 232 -3.33 -0.46 -1.81
C GLY A 232 -3.40 -1.94 -2.21
N THR A 233 -4.62 -2.44 -2.37
CA THR A 233 -4.92 -3.82 -2.79
C THR A 233 -5.34 -3.85 -4.26
N ALA A 234 -6.63 -3.70 -4.57
CA ALA A 234 -7.11 -3.69 -5.95
C ALA A 234 -6.59 -2.48 -6.75
N LEU A 235 -6.57 -1.28 -6.14
CA LEU A 235 -5.91 -0.13 -6.75
C LEU A 235 -4.38 -0.29 -6.80
N GLY A 236 -3.80 -1.07 -5.88
CA GLY A 236 -2.40 -1.45 -5.92
C GLY A 236 -2.07 -2.30 -7.16
N LEU A 237 -2.93 -3.26 -7.51
CA LEU A 237 -2.81 -4.02 -8.77
C LEU A 237 -2.87 -3.09 -9.99
N ILE A 238 -3.82 -2.15 -10.01
CA ILE A 238 -3.92 -1.14 -11.08
C ILE A 238 -2.64 -0.29 -11.14
N THR A 239 -2.09 0.09 -9.99
CA THR A 239 -0.84 0.86 -9.88
C THR A 239 0.33 0.05 -10.43
N TYR A 240 0.45 -1.23 -10.07
CA TYR A 240 1.46 -2.13 -10.61
C TYR A 240 1.39 -2.26 -12.14
N LEU A 241 0.18 -2.45 -12.69
CA LEU A 241 0.00 -2.50 -14.15
C LEU A 241 0.36 -1.17 -14.82
N HIS A 242 0.14 -0.03 -14.16
CA HIS A 242 0.56 1.26 -14.68
C HIS A 242 2.09 1.43 -14.65
N GLU A 243 2.72 1.12 -13.51
CA GLU A 243 4.18 1.20 -13.32
C GLU A 243 4.94 0.29 -14.30
N THR A 244 4.34 -0.85 -14.67
CA THR A 244 4.90 -1.79 -15.65
C THR A 244 4.51 -1.50 -17.11
N GLY A 245 3.77 -0.42 -17.37
CA GLY A 245 3.35 -0.01 -18.71
C GLY A 245 2.36 -0.99 -19.37
N LYS A 246 1.62 -1.75 -18.57
CA LYS A 246 0.67 -2.77 -19.02
C LYS A 246 -0.79 -2.33 -18.93
N LEU A 247 -1.08 -1.26 -18.21
CA LEU A 247 -2.41 -0.67 -18.10
C LEU A 247 -2.70 0.27 -19.27
N GLN A 248 -3.82 0.06 -19.97
CA GLN A 248 -4.37 1.04 -20.92
C GLN A 248 -5.23 2.08 -20.19
N ARG A 249 -6.15 1.62 -19.32
CA ARG A 249 -7.06 2.50 -18.58
C ARG A 249 -7.66 1.81 -17.36
N ALA A 250 -7.78 2.57 -16.28
CA ALA A 250 -8.55 2.18 -15.10
C ALA A 250 -9.97 2.77 -15.17
N PHE A 251 -10.98 1.92 -15.10
CA PHE A 251 -12.37 2.32 -14.89
C PHE A 251 -12.73 2.18 -13.42
N PHE A 252 -13.47 3.13 -12.87
CA PHE A 252 -13.90 3.05 -11.47
C PHE A 252 -15.28 3.65 -11.29
N THR A 253 -16.07 3.12 -10.37
CA THR A 253 -17.42 3.64 -10.11
C THR A 253 -17.38 4.80 -9.10
N GLN A 254 -18.43 5.61 -9.08
CA GLN A 254 -18.60 6.66 -8.06
C GLN A 254 -18.71 6.07 -6.64
N SER A 255 -19.32 4.88 -6.50
CA SER A 255 -19.58 4.16 -5.24
C SER A 255 -20.52 4.90 -4.29
N THR A 256 -21.80 5.02 -4.66
CA THR A 256 -22.82 5.60 -3.76
C THR A 256 -23.10 4.74 -2.52
N PRO A 257 -23.60 5.33 -1.41
CA PRO A 257 -23.86 6.76 -1.18
C PRO A 257 -22.66 7.54 -0.64
N TYR A 258 -21.55 6.88 -0.29
CA TYR A 258 -20.40 7.53 0.36
C TYR A 258 -19.37 8.09 -0.62
N HIS A 259 -19.56 7.82 -1.91
CA HIS A 259 -18.82 8.41 -3.02
C HIS A 259 -17.32 8.10 -2.97
N GLN A 260 -16.95 6.91 -2.47
CA GLN A 260 -15.56 6.51 -2.26
C GLN A 260 -14.73 6.59 -3.54
N GLY A 261 -15.27 6.10 -4.66
CA GLY A 261 -14.52 6.08 -5.91
C GLY A 261 -14.40 7.47 -6.52
N SER A 262 -15.50 8.24 -6.56
CA SER A 262 -15.47 9.62 -7.10
C SER A 262 -14.62 10.59 -6.28
N ARG A 263 -14.47 10.34 -4.97
CA ARG A 263 -13.70 11.22 -4.06
C ARG A 263 -12.26 10.76 -3.89
N LEU A 264 -12.04 9.49 -3.51
CA LEU A 264 -10.73 9.00 -3.11
C LEU A 264 -10.01 8.31 -4.26
N THR A 265 -10.65 7.35 -4.94
CA THR A 265 -10.02 6.63 -6.06
C THR A 265 -9.67 7.58 -7.18
N ALA A 266 -10.56 8.52 -7.52
CA ALA A 266 -10.29 9.58 -8.47
C ALA A 266 -9.06 10.41 -8.08
N LEU A 267 -8.96 10.81 -6.81
CA LEU A 267 -7.85 11.59 -6.29
C LEU A 267 -6.52 10.81 -6.38
N GLU A 268 -6.51 9.55 -5.98
CA GLU A 268 -5.31 8.69 -6.04
C GLU A 268 -4.86 8.47 -7.50
N LEU A 269 -5.79 8.10 -8.39
CA LEU A 269 -5.50 7.88 -9.81
C LEU A 269 -5.00 9.16 -10.50
N GLN A 270 -5.58 10.31 -10.18
CA GLN A 270 -5.11 11.61 -10.70
C GLN A 270 -3.72 11.96 -10.17
N THR A 271 -3.46 11.74 -8.88
CA THR A 271 -2.15 12.00 -8.26
C THR A 271 -1.06 11.15 -8.91
N LEU A 272 -1.35 9.88 -9.16
CA LEU A 272 -0.44 8.93 -9.83
C LEU A 272 -0.40 9.11 -11.36
N LYS A 273 -1.22 10.02 -11.92
CA LYS A 273 -1.37 10.24 -13.38
C LYS A 273 -1.75 8.97 -14.15
N ILE A 274 -2.51 8.09 -13.51
CA ILE A 274 -3.02 6.86 -14.13
C ILE A 274 -4.17 7.21 -15.08
N PRO A 275 -4.11 6.80 -16.36
CA PRO A 275 -5.20 7.00 -17.31
C PRO A 275 -6.47 6.34 -16.77
N SER A 276 -7.50 7.14 -16.51
CA SER A 276 -8.68 6.64 -15.80
C SER A 276 -9.99 7.29 -16.23
N THR A 277 -11.10 6.64 -15.92
CA THR A 277 -12.46 7.11 -16.23
C THR A 277 -13.42 6.71 -15.12
N MET A 278 -14.10 7.71 -14.55
CA MET A 278 -15.16 7.49 -13.55
C MET A 278 -16.48 7.16 -14.24
N LEU A 279 -17.25 6.27 -13.62
CA LEU A 279 -18.59 5.85 -14.06
C LEU A 279 -19.60 6.05 -12.94
N CYS A 280 -20.86 6.34 -13.27
CA CYS A 280 -21.94 6.11 -12.33
C CYS A 280 -22.12 4.61 -12.10
N ASP A 281 -22.57 4.21 -10.90
CA ASP A 281 -22.70 2.79 -10.53
C ASP A 281 -23.63 2.03 -11.51
N SER A 282 -24.65 2.71 -12.05
CA SER A 282 -25.59 2.17 -13.03
C SER A 282 -25.04 2.03 -14.47
N MET A 283 -23.84 2.57 -14.75
CA MET A 283 -23.23 2.54 -16.09
C MET A 283 -22.38 1.30 -16.34
N VAL A 284 -22.16 0.45 -15.32
CA VAL A 284 -21.28 -0.73 -15.41
C VAL A 284 -21.72 -1.67 -16.53
N GLY A 285 -23.03 -1.93 -16.67
CA GLY A 285 -23.54 -2.76 -17.77
C GLY A 285 -23.20 -2.20 -19.16
N SER A 286 -23.34 -0.89 -19.33
CA SER A 286 -23.00 -0.22 -20.60
C SER A 286 -21.49 -0.21 -20.86
N LEU A 287 -20.66 -0.07 -19.83
CA LEU A 287 -19.20 -0.18 -19.95
C LEU A 287 -18.80 -1.50 -20.62
N PHE A 288 -19.30 -2.63 -20.09
CA PHE A 288 -18.99 -3.97 -20.60
C PHE A 288 -19.50 -4.23 -22.02
N GLN A 289 -20.55 -3.53 -22.46
CA GLN A 289 -21.06 -3.64 -23.83
C GLN A 289 -20.19 -2.90 -24.86
N HIS A 290 -19.43 -1.89 -24.44
CA HIS A 290 -18.73 -0.98 -25.35
C HIS A 290 -17.20 -0.98 -25.19
N ASN A 291 -16.65 -1.67 -24.18
CA ASN A 291 -15.22 -1.70 -23.90
C ASN A 291 -14.77 -3.14 -23.60
N ASP A 292 -13.61 -3.53 -24.10
CA ASP A 292 -12.97 -4.78 -23.69
C ASP A 292 -12.33 -4.60 -22.32
N ILE A 293 -13.04 -5.02 -21.27
CA ILE A 293 -12.58 -5.02 -19.88
C ILE A 293 -11.91 -6.36 -19.60
N ALA A 294 -10.61 -6.33 -19.29
CA ALA A 294 -9.82 -7.53 -19.03
C ALA A 294 -10.17 -8.16 -17.68
N ALA A 295 -10.43 -7.34 -16.66
CA ALA A 295 -10.81 -7.80 -15.33
C ALA A 295 -11.57 -6.73 -14.53
N VAL A 296 -12.35 -7.21 -13.56
CA VAL A 296 -12.83 -6.43 -12.42
C VAL A 296 -11.99 -6.85 -11.21
N VAL A 297 -11.41 -5.88 -10.51
CA VAL A 297 -10.61 -6.12 -9.32
C VAL A 297 -11.17 -5.26 -8.20
N VAL A 298 -11.56 -5.90 -7.10
CA VAL A 298 -12.22 -5.27 -5.95
C VAL A 298 -11.46 -5.52 -4.67
N GLY A 299 -11.73 -4.69 -3.66
CA GLY A 299 -11.26 -4.92 -2.30
C GLY A 299 -12.09 -5.97 -1.59
N ALA A 300 -11.79 -6.17 -0.31
CA ALA A 300 -12.62 -6.95 0.59
C ALA A 300 -12.53 -6.39 2.00
N ASP A 301 -13.68 -6.19 2.63
CA ASP A 301 -13.80 -5.95 4.07
C ASP A 301 -13.72 -7.26 4.86
N ARG A 302 -14.24 -8.35 4.28
CA ARG A 302 -14.18 -9.70 4.84
C ARG A 302 -14.33 -10.77 3.76
N ILE A 303 -13.52 -11.83 3.87
CA ILE A 303 -13.64 -13.05 3.07
C ILE A 303 -13.93 -14.20 4.03
N ALA A 304 -15.06 -14.89 3.83
CA ALA A 304 -15.44 -16.06 4.61
C ALA A 304 -14.68 -17.32 4.13
N HIS A 305 -14.72 -18.39 4.93
CA HIS A 305 -14.00 -19.64 4.62
C HIS A 305 -14.43 -20.26 3.27
N ASN A 306 -15.67 -20.07 2.84
CA ASN A 306 -16.19 -20.55 1.57
C ASN A 306 -15.88 -19.64 0.37
N GLY A 307 -15.21 -18.51 0.59
CA GLY A 307 -14.89 -17.51 -0.44
C GLY A 307 -15.90 -16.38 -0.59
N ASP A 308 -17.02 -16.39 0.15
CA ASP A 308 -17.97 -15.27 0.13
C ASP A 308 -17.25 -13.99 0.55
N THR A 309 -17.35 -12.98 -0.31
CA THR A 309 -16.60 -11.73 -0.17
C THR A 309 -17.57 -10.58 0.08
N CYS A 310 -17.38 -9.92 1.21
CA CYS A 310 -18.03 -8.67 1.57
C CYS A 310 -17.11 -7.53 1.16
N GLU A 311 -17.58 -6.67 0.25
CA GLU A 311 -16.91 -5.43 -0.19
C GLU A 311 -17.50 -4.20 0.50
#